data_AF-A0A2J7PW19-F1
#
_entry.id   AF-A0A2J7PW19-F1
#
_cell.length_a   1.000
_cell.length_b   1.000
_cell.length_c   1.000
_cell.angle_alpha   90.00
_cell.angle_beta   90.00
_cell.angle_gamma   90.00
#
_symmetry.space_group_name_H-M   'P 1'
#
loop_
_entity.id
_entity.type
_entity.pdbx_description
1 polymer ?
#
loop_
_entity_poly.entity_id
_entity_poly.type
_entity_poly.pdbx_seq_one_letter_code
_entity_poly.pdbx_strand_id
1 'polypeptide(L)'
;DESGNAEVQWNNIKECMLDTSVEAFFVSRFSPEVTADDVHKSLKEQLSLKNLVCTRLRTKFNTYASFHITVTEEEFSLINDVGVWPSGCLIAPYYGKLAPDQVFTPAHPKPECLMLPLNLPLTQQVTTW
;
A
#
# COMPACT_ATOMS: atom_id res chain seq x y z
N ASP A 1 -30.36 4.79 -31.15
CA ASP A 1 -29.73 5.95 -30.49
C ASP A 1 -29.12 5.61 -29.12
N GLU A 2 -29.05 4.34 -28.72
CA GLU A 2 -28.57 3.95 -27.37
C GLU A 2 -27.06 4.13 -27.12
N SER A 3 -26.25 4.32 -28.18
CA SER A 3 -24.80 4.50 -28.07
C SER A 3 -24.39 5.81 -27.40
N GLY A 4 -25.24 6.86 -27.49
CA GLY A 4 -24.94 8.17 -26.89
C GLY A 4 -25.05 8.19 -25.36
N ASN A 5 -25.93 7.36 -24.79
CA ASN A 5 -26.16 7.35 -23.33
C ASN A 5 -24.97 6.72 -22.58
N ALA A 6 -24.46 5.58 -23.06
CA ALA A 6 -23.32 4.90 -22.43
C ALA A 6 -22.03 5.75 -22.48
N GLU A 7 -21.81 6.49 -23.56
CA GLU A 7 -20.64 7.37 -23.69
C GLU A 7 -20.74 8.61 -22.79
N VAL A 8 -21.93 9.22 -22.69
CA VAL A 8 -22.18 10.31 -21.75
C VAL A 8 -22.05 9.84 -20.31
N GLN A 9 -22.57 8.65 -19.99
CA GLN A 9 -22.46 8.09 -18.64
C GLN A 9 -21.00 7.79 -18.29
N TRP A 10 -20.20 7.27 -19.23
CA TRP A 10 -18.77 7.03 -19.05
C TRP A 10 -17.96 8.32 -18.92
N ASN A 11 -18.30 9.35 -19.69
CA ASN A 11 -17.65 10.66 -19.60
C ASN A 11 -18.00 11.37 -18.29
N ASN A 12 -19.25 11.30 -17.82
CA ASN A 12 -19.63 11.82 -16.51
C ASN A 12 -18.95 11.06 -15.35
N ILE A 13 -18.81 9.73 -15.46
CA ILE A 13 -18.06 8.94 -14.48
C ILE A 13 -16.57 9.32 -14.49
N LYS A 14 -15.98 9.52 -15.67
CA LYS A 14 -14.61 10.00 -15.81
C LYS A 14 -14.45 11.40 -15.25
N GLU A 15 -15.39 12.31 -15.49
CA GLU A 15 -15.37 13.67 -14.99
C GLU A 15 -15.49 13.69 -13.46
N CYS A 16 -16.35 12.86 -12.87
CA CYS A 16 -16.39 12.63 -11.42
C CYS A 16 -15.09 12.01 -10.85
N MET A 17 -14.32 11.25 -11.65
CA MET A 17 -13.01 10.71 -11.26
C MET A 17 -11.82 11.64 -11.61
N LEU A 18 -12.03 12.62 -12.49
CA LEU A 18 -11.02 13.59 -12.97
C LEU A 18 -11.07 14.91 -12.19
N ASP A 19 -12.20 15.26 -11.58
CA ASP A 19 -12.35 16.51 -10.84
C ASP A 19 -11.69 16.45 -9.45
N THR A 20 -11.37 15.25 -8.96
CA THR A 20 -10.59 15.11 -7.73
C THR A 20 -9.11 15.12 -8.06
N SER A 21 -8.52 16.30 -8.05
CA SER A 21 -7.06 16.49 -7.99
C SER A 21 -6.51 15.58 -6.88
N VAL A 22 -5.69 14.60 -7.27
CA VAL A 22 -5.05 13.67 -6.33
C VAL A 22 -3.64 14.11 -6.08
N GLU A 23 -3.32 14.25 -4.81
CA GLU A 23 -2.00 14.60 -4.35
C GLU A 23 -1.36 13.40 -3.66
N ALA A 24 -0.03 13.34 -3.70
CA ALA A 24 0.70 12.20 -3.19
C ALA A 24 1.79 12.60 -2.20
N PHE A 25 2.05 11.70 -1.24
CA PHE A 25 3.14 11.80 -0.29
C PHE A 25 4.00 10.55 -0.29
N PHE A 26 5.27 10.80 -0.06
CA PHE A 26 6.23 9.82 0.37
C PHE A 26 6.33 9.86 1.88
N VAL A 27 6.17 8.69 2.51
CA VAL A 27 6.47 8.52 3.93
C VAL A 27 7.44 7.34 4.12
N SER A 28 8.40 7.50 5.03
CA SER A 28 9.46 6.52 5.26
C SER A 28 9.87 6.41 6.73
N ARG A 29 10.71 5.41 7.01
CA ARG A 29 11.22 5.02 8.34
C ARG A 29 10.18 4.37 9.26
N PHE A 30 9.15 3.75 8.67
CA PHE A 30 8.33 2.80 9.42
C PHE A 30 9.13 1.54 9.74
N SER A 31 8.72 0.81 10.78
CA SER A 31 9.20 -0.54 11.04
C SER A 31 8.95 -1.45 9.82
N PRO A 32 9.85 -2.39 9.51
CA PRO A 32 9.76 -3.21 8.29
C PRO A 32 8.55 -4.16 8.27
N GLU A 33 7.99 -4.46 9.45
CA GLU A 33 6.77 -5.24 9.68
C GLU A 33 5.50 -4.50 9.21
N VAL A 34 5.51 -3.16 9.17
CA VAL A 34 4.32 -2.35 8.86
C VAL A 34 3.86 -2.62 7.42
N THR A 35 2.57 -2.87 7.27
CA THR A 35 1.93 -3.10 5.97
C THR A 35 1.20 -1.87 5.45
N ALA A 36 0.84 -1.86 4.16
CA ALA A 36 0.05 -0.77 3.60
C ALA A 36 -1.36 -0.71 4.22
N ASP A 37 -1.92 -1.86 4.61
CA ASP A 37 -3.22 -1.94 5.26
C ASP A 37 -3.20 -1.32 6.67
N ASP A 38 -2.12 -1.51 7.42
CA ASP A 38 -1.95 -0.89 8.74
C ASP A 38 -1.97 0.64 8.64
N VAL A 39 -1.20 1.18 7.69
CA VAL A 39 -1.14 2.62 7.44
C VAL A 39 -2.47 3.16 6.93
N HIS A 40 -3.09 2.47 5.97
CA HIS A 40 -4.40 2.82 5.42
C HIS A 40 -5.49 2.87 6.51
N LYS A 41 -5.54 1.84 7.37
CA LYS A 41 -6.47 1.77 8.49
C LYS A 41 -6.23 2.90 9.49
N SER A 42 -4.96 3.10 9.90
CA SER A 42 -4.59 4.14 10.87
C SER A 42 -5.01 5.53 10.40
N LEU A 43 -4.72 5.88 9.14
CA LEU A 43 -5.06 7.20 8.61
C LEU A 43 -6.57 7.38 8.42
N LYS A 44 -7.29 6.33 8.00
CA LYS A 44 -8.76 6.38 7.94
C LYS A 44 -9.39 6.60 9.30
N GLU A 45 -8.92 5.91 10.33
CA GLU A 45 -9.49 6.03 11.68
C GLU A 45 -9.15 7.38 12.34
N GLN A 46 -7.92 7.89 12.15
CA GLN A 46 -7.49 9.13 12.77
C GLN A 46 -8.05 10.38 12.09
N LEU A 47 -8.15 10.38 10.76
CA LEU A 47 -8.48 11.57 9.98
C LEU A 47 -9.80 11.46 9.21
N SER A 48 -10.51 10.33 9.33
CA SER A 48 -11.79 10.09 8.62
C SER A 48 -11.69 10.24 7.09
N LEU A 49 -10.55 9.87 6.52
CA LEU A 49 -10.28 9.99 5.09
C LEU A 49 -11.19 9.07 4.27
N LYS A 50 -11.76 9.59 3.19
CA LYS A 50 -12.65 8.85 2.29
C LYS A 50 -11.88 8.20 1.16
N ASN A 51 -10.95 8.93 0.55
CA ASN A 51 -10.28 8.54 -0.68
C ASN A 51 -8.77 8.41 -0.47
N LEU A 52 -8.39 7.43 0.36
CA LEU A 52 -7.00 7.11 0.66
C LEU A 52 -6.55 5.86 -0.10
N VAL A 53 -5.44 5.97 -0.82
CA VAL A 53 -4.71 4.83 -1.38
C VAL A 53 -3.33 4.78 -0.75
N CYS A 54 -2.97 3.65 -0.15
CA CYS A 54 -1.64 3.42 0.41
C CYS A 54 -0.95 2.27 -0.32
N THR A 55 0.24 2.53 -0.83
CA THR A 55 1.06 1.54 -1.54
C THR A 55 2.41 1.43 -0.87
N ARG A 56 2.78 0.22 -0.44
CA ARG A 56 4.13 -0.03 0.09
C ARG A 56 5.14 0.05 -1.03
N LEU A 57 6.21 0.81 -0.80
CA LEU A 57 7.30 1.00 -1.75
C LEU A 57 8.39 -0.05 -1.53
N ARG A 58 9.02 -0.46 -2.64
CA ARG A 58 10.23 -1.27 -2.65
C ARG A 58 11.39 -0.40 -2.17
N THR A 59 11.99 -0.80 -1.05
CA THR A 59 13.14 -0.14 -0.45
C THR A 59 14.42 -0.93 -0.76
N LYS A 60 15.57 -0.24 -0.77
CA LYS A 60 16.88 -0.91 -0.92
C LYS A 60 17.24 -1.75 0.31
N PHE A 61 16.78 -1.32 1.48
CA PHE A 61 17.04 -1.97 2.76
C PHE A 61 15.74 -2.50 3.34
N ASN A 62 15.78 -3.70 3.91
CA ASN A 62 14.64 -4.33 4.58
C ASN A 62 14.53 -3.94 6.07
N THR A 63 15.30 -2.95 6.52
CA THR A 63 15.29 -2.46 7.91
C THR A 63 14.21 -1.41 8.17
N TYR A 64 13.53 -0.94 7.12
CA TYR A 64 12.42 -0.01 7.22
C TYR A 64 11.41 -0.24 6.08
N ALA A 65 10.21 0.26 6.29
CA ALA A 65 9.18 0.36 5.25
C ALA A 65 8.97 1.82 4.83
N SER A 66 8.65 2.00 3.56
CA SER A 66 8.24 3.28 2.98
C SER A 66 6.94 3.09 2.23
N PHE A 67 6.14 4.16 2.14
CA PHE A 67 4.83 4.13 1.51
C PHE A 67 4.66 5.33 0.60
N HIS A 68 3.93 5.11 -0.47
CA HIS A 68 3.34 6.13 -1.32
C HIS A 68 1.88 6.22 -0.95
N ILE A 69 1.44 7.42 -0.58
CA ILE A 69 0.09 7.68 -0.12
C ILE A 69 -0.54 8.67 -1.07
N THR A 70 -1.71 8.34 -1.59
CA THR A 70 -2.49 9.21 -2.46
C THR A 70 -3.80 9.54 -1.80
N VAL A 71 -4.14 10.83 -1.78
CA VAL A 71 -5.38 11.38 -1.23
C VAL A 71 -5.93 12.44 -2.17
N THR A 72 -7.14 12.92 -1.89
CA THR A 72 -7.66 14.11 -2.58
C THR A 72 -6.91 15.36 -2.13
N GLU A 73 -6.91 16.40 -2.96
CA GLU A 73 -6.34 17.71 -2.60
C GLU A 73 -6.97 18.27 -1.30
N GLU A 74 -8.26 18.05 -1.09
CA GLU A 74 -8.96 18.45 0.15
C GLU A 74 -8.40 17.73 1.39
N GLU A 75 -8.06 16.45 1.24
CA GLU A 75 -7.54 15.58 2.30
C GLU A 75 -6.02 15.73 2.48
N PHE A 76 -5.31 16.26 1.48
CA PHE A 76 -3.86 16.46 1.50
C PHE A 76 -3.41 17.28 2.70
N SER A 77 -4.12 18.36 2.99
CA SER A 77 -3.81 19.25 4.11
C SER A 77 -3.93 18.55 5.47
N LEU A 78 -4.78 17.52 5.58
CA LEU A 78 -4.96 16.75 6.82
C LEU A 78 -3.78 15.82 7.10
N ILE A 79 -3.21 15.23 6.05
CA ILE A 79 -2.08 14.29 6.19
C ILE A 79 -0.71 14.98 6.12
N ASN A 80 -0.66 16.23 5.65
CA ASN A 80 0.55 17.06 5.63
C ASN A 80 0.91 17.66 7.00
N ASP A 81 0.34 17.12 8.08
CA ASP A 81 0.72 17.47 9.45
C ASP A 81 1.69 16.41 9.99
N VAL A 82 2.86 16.86 10.46
CA VAL A 82 3.87 16.00 11.11
C VAL A 82 3.32 15.26 12.33
N GLY A 83 2.29 15.79 12.99
CA GLY A 83 1.66 15.20 14.18
C GLY A 83 0.86 13.91 13.90
N VAL A 84 0.48 13.66 12.65
CA VAL A 84 -0.24 12.44 12.23
C VAL A 84 0.69 11.23 12.20
N TRP A 85 1.99 11.45 12.03
CA TRP A 85 2.95 10.38 11.77
C TRP A 85 3.69 9.97 13.04
N PRO A 86 4.04 8.68 13.18
CA PRO A 86 4.87 8.22 14.28
C PRO A 86 6.20 9.00 14.35
N SER A 87 6.68 9.22 15.58
CA SER A 87 7.94 9.92 15.81
C SER A 87 9.08 9.28 15.04
N GLY A 88 9.84 10.10 14.32
CA GLY A 88 10.94 9.61 13.49
C GLY A 88 10.52 9.17 12.09
N CYS A 89 9.27 9.29 11.66
CA CYS A 89 8.94 9.15 10.23
C CYS A 89 9.51 10.33 9.43
N LEU A 90 9.77 10.11 8.14
CA LEU A 90 10.05 11.19 7.18
C LEU A 90 8.85 11.31 6.27
N ILE A 91 8.35 12.54 6.08
CA ILE A 91 7.29 12.84 5.13
C ILE A 91 7.79 13.86 4.12
N ALA A 92 7.40 13.70 2.87
CA ALA A 92 7.65 14.66 1.80
C ALA A 92 6.55 14.54 0.74
N PRO A 93 6.19 15.64 0.06
CA PRO A 93 5.36 15.56 -1.14
C PRO A 93 6.01 14.63 -2.19
N TYR A 94 5.20 13.83 -2.86
CA TYR A 94 5.64 12.94 -3.93
C TYR A 94 5.22 13.53 -5.27
N TYR A 95 6.19 13.90 -6.09
CA TYR A 95 5.95 14.45 -7.42
C TYR A 95 6.16 13.37 -8.49
N GLY A 96 5.15 13.22 -9.35
CA GLY A 96 5.20 12.28 -10.48
C GLY A 96 4.37 11.03 -10.26
N LYS A 97 4.58 10.03 -11.11
CA LYS A 97 3.81 8.78 -11.11
C LYS A 97 4.57 7.68 -10.39
N LEU A 98 3.84 6.84 -9.65
CA LEU A 98 4.39 5.63 -9.07
C LEU A 98 4.63 4.59 -10.17
N ALA A 99 5.88 4.20 -10.38
CA ALA A 99 6.23 3.17 -11.35
C ALA A 99 6.02 1.75 -10.75
N PRO A 100 5.57 0.76 -11.53
CA PRO A 100 5.25 -0.58 -11.01
C PRO A 100 6.44 -1.31 -10.38
N ASP A 101 7.66 -1.03 -10.83
CA ASP A 101 8.91 -1.59 -10.30
C ASP A 101 9.27 -1.02 -8.91
N GLN A 102 8.70 0.13 -8.55
CA GLN A 102 8.86 0.76 -7.23
C GLN A 102 7.86 0.21 -6.21
N VAL A 103 6.86 -0.57 -6.63
CA VAL A 103 5.89 -1.18 -5.71
C VAL A 103 6.53 -2.38 -5.02
N PHE A 104 6.37 -2.45 -3.71
CA PHE A 104 6.74 -3.65 -2.95
C PHE A 104 5.74 -4.75 -3.32
N THR A 105 6.25 -5.80 -3.94
CA THR A 105 5.54 -7.06 -4.05
C THR A 105 6.11 -7.95 -2.95
N PRO A 106 5.31 -8.44 -1.98
CA PRO A 106 5.79 -9.50 -1.12
C PRO A 106 6.28 -10.61 -2.04
N ALA A 107 7.46 -11.16 -1.76
CA ALA A 107 7.89 -12.34 -2.48
C ALA A 107 6.73 -13.32 -2.40
N HIS A 108 6.19 -13.74 -3.56
CA HIS A 108 5.42 -14.97 -3.57
C HIS A 108 6.27 -15.97 -2.79
N PRO A 109 5.71 -16.76 -1.85
CA PRO A 109 6.44 -17.91 -1.41
C PRO A 109 6.79 -18.63 -2.71
N LYS A 110 8.06 -18.59 -3.10
CA LYS A 110 8.54 -19.64 -3.98
C LYS A 110 8.08 -20.90 -3.27
N PRO A 111 7.49 -21.88 -3.96
CA PRO A 111 7.45 -23.23 -3.43
C PRO A 111 8.92 -23.70 -3.32
N GLU A 112 9.66 -23.14 -2.37
CA GLU A 112 10.96 -23.61 -1.95
C GLU A 112 10.67 -24.85 -1.13
N CYS A 113 11.06 -25.98 -1.72
CA CYS A 113 11.23 -27.29 -1.11
C CYS A 113 9.98 -28.14 -0.87
N LEU A 114 9.49 -28.77 -1.96
CA LEU A 114 9.28 -30.23 -1.94
C LEU A 114 10.63 -30.98 -1.89
N MET A 115 11.56 -30.55 -1.03
CA MET A 115 12.74 -31.33 -0.67
C MET A 115 12.38 -32.05 0.62
N LEU A 116 11.59 -33.12 0.47
CA LEU A 116 11.53 -34.15 1.50
C LEU A 116 12.95 -34.71 1.63
N PRO A 117 13.54 -34.83 2.83
CA PRO A 117 14.61 -35.80 3.01
C PRO A 117 13.98 -37.19 2.83
N LEU A 118 14.06 -37.75 1.62
CA LEU A 118 13.88 -39.18 1.37
C LEU A 118 15.07 -39.90 2.02
N ASN A 119 15.03 -40.05 3.34
CA ASN A 119 15.65 -41.11 4.13
C ASN A 119 15.50 -40.77 5.62
N LEU A 120 14.30 -40.96 6.16
CA LEU A 120 14.11 -41.17 7.59
C LEU A 120 13.40 -42.52 7.76
N PRO A 121 13.96 -43.50 8.49
CA PRO A 121 13.31 -44.79 8.70
C PRO A 121 11.98 -44.63 9.44
N LEU A 122 10.97 -45.39 8.99
CA LEU A 122 9.58 -45.43 9.46
C LEU A 122 9.44 -45.95 10.92
N THR A 123 10.09 -45.34 11.91
CA THR A 123 10.00 -45.86 13.29
C THR A 123 9.82 -44.81 14.38
N GLN A 124 9.71 -43.52 14.09
CA GLN A 124 9.34 -42.55 15.13
C GLN A 124 8.29 -41.56 14.65
N GLN A 125 7.08 -42.08 14.41
CA GLN A 125 5.87 -41.31 14.68
C GLN A 125 5.37 -41.71 16.07
N VAL A 126 5.87 -41.05 17.11
CA VAL A 126 5.40 -41.25 18.48
C VAL A 126 5.29 -39.88 19.19
N THR A 127 4.02 -39.51 19.45
CA THR A 127 3.47 -38.64 20.52
C THR A 127 3.70 -37.12 20.54
N THR A 128 2.55 -36.40 20.49
CA THR A 128 2.03 -35.36 21.44
C THR A 128 3.05 -34.62 22.33
N TRP A 129 3.04 -33.30 22.49
CA TRP A 129 1.95 -32.30 22.58
C TRP A 129 2.34 -30.97 21.92
#